data_AF-A0A537YJM0-F1
#
_entry.id   AF-A0A537YJM0-F1
#
_cell.length_a   1.000
_cell.length_b   1.000
_cell.length_c   1.000
_cell.angle_alpha   90.00
_cell.angle_beta   90.00
_cell.angle_gamma   90.00
#
_symmetry.space_group_name_H-M   'P 1'
#
loop_
_entity.id
_entity.type
_entity.pdbx_description
1 polymer ?
#
loop_
_entity_poly.entity_id
_entity_poly.type
_entity_poly.pdbx_seq_one_letter_code
_entity_poly.pdbx_strand_id
1 'polypeptide(L)'
;MTSLQALQAPFLVNSDALLDKVASDPVADTMLAGLNRVGVVGLVLLPEALRHPFGFAHPLRSLSDFAGAGVRAPRSELTWEMLRALGAHPLDLVGDEMGPLIDSGKMDGAESDFGHARDLPRSGIVTANVTFFPKANALVANEHAFDRLTDDQRETLRKAAAETLAHVRATRSTEAATARAACGAVRIVLASDADIRGLVRATRPVVSRLERDDATRRAIQRIVALRETVSGARPAIAPCGPPSAPTQKAKPDGGRATLPPDGIYRSLIKPAEFLRAGLDASTARNNSGLFTLTLRGGRVSWTIKGDPAVYTGRYFLSKGTVRYVLDKSSPGGSGPGGWLFSAHWRKEDGGIRLTNLQGSDPPPFLHVAWARLWRRIGSP
;
A
#
# COMPACT_ATOMS: atom_id res chain seq x y z
N MET A 1 -2.22 16.37 -20.69
CA MET A 1 -2.83 15.15 -21.28
C MET A 1 -4.08 14.81 -20.48
N THR A 2 -5.25 14.75 -21.13
CA THR A 2 -6.57 14.59 -20.47
C THR A 2 -7.26 13.26 -20.79
N SER A 3 -6.75 12.51 -21.77
CA SER A 3 -7.45 11.37 -22.37
C SER A 3 -7.74 10.22 -21.39
N LEU A 4 -6.94 10.04 -20.34
CA LEU A 4 -7.17 9.02 -19.30
C LEU A 4 -7.99 9.51 -18.10
N GLN A 5 -8.32 10.81 -18.03
CA GLN A 5 -8.96 11.40 -16.83
C GLN A 5 -10.36 10.84 -16.54
N ALA A 6 -11.05 10.28 -17.55
CA ALA A 6 -12.35 9.64 -17.35
C ALA A 6 -12.29 8.46 -16.36
N LEU A 7 -11.17 7.72 -16.30
CA LEU A 7 -10.96 6.64 -15.34
C LEU A 7 -10.88 7.15 -13.90
N GLN A 8 -10.41 8.38 -13.70
CA GLN A 8 -10.28 9.02 -12.39
C GLN A 8 -11.46 9.93 -12.05
N ALA A 9 -12.53 9.92 -12.86
CA ALA A 9 -13.76 10.63 -12.54
C ALA A 9 -14.30 10.13 -11.18
N PRO A 10 -14.49 11.02 -10.17
CA PRO A 10 -14.84 10.60 -8.83
C PRO A 10 -16.09 9.71 -8.77
N PHE A 11 -15.98 8.57 -8.09
CA PHE A 11 -17.04 7.60 -7.84
C PHE A 11 -17.66 6.93 -9.09
N LEU A 12 -17.08 7.14 -10.28
CA LEU A 12 -17.65 6.63 -11.54
C LEU A 12 -17.43 5.12 -11.70
N VAL A 13 -16.16 4.69 -11.71
CA VAL A 13 -15.79 3.27 -11.77
C VAL A 13 -15.55 2.78 -10.35
N ASN A 14 -16.44 1.92 -9.87
CA ASN A 14 -16.52 1.56 -8.45
C ASN A 14 -16.60 0.04 -8.20
N SER A 15 -16.34 -0.78 -9.23
CA SER A 15 -16.33 -2.23 -9.14
C SER A 15 -15.28 -2.81 -10.09
N ASP A 16 -14.73 -3.96 -9.71
CA ASP A 16 -13.80 -4.72 -10.55
C ASP A 16 -14.43 -5.08 -11.90
N ALA A 17 -15.70 -5.49 -11.88
CA ALA A 17 -16.42 -5.87 -13.10
C ALA A 17 -16.58 -4.69 -14.07
N LEU A 18 -16.88 -3.49 -13.58
CA LEU A 18 -16.92 -2.30 -14.43
C LEU A 18 -15.53 -1.92 -14.93
N LEU A 19 -14.51 -1.97 -14.09
CA LEU A 19 -13.14 -1.69 -14.50
C LEU A 19 -12.67 -2.65 -15.60
N ASP A 20 -12.92 -3.95 -15.45
CA ASP A 20 -12.59 -4.97 -16.45
C ASP A 20 -13.36 -4.75 -17.76
N LYS A 21 -14.63 -4.31 -17.68
CA LYS A 21 -15.45 -3.98 -18.84
C LYS A 21 -14.91 -2.77 -19.58
N VAL A 22 -14.53 -1.71 -18.85
CA VAL A 22 -13.91 -0.51 -19.42
C VAL A 22 -12.58 -0.85 -20.10
N ALA A 23 -11.73 -1.65 -19.45
CA ALA A 23 -10.44 -2.07 -20.00
C ALA A 23 -10.56 -2.90 -21.29
N SER A 24 -11.70 -3.55 -21.52
CA SER A 24 -11.95 -4.40 -22.70
C SER A 24 -12.87 -3.73 -23.74
N ASP A 25 -13.29 -2.48 -23.51
CA ASP A 25 -14.21 -1.75 -24.40
C ASP A 25 -13.42 -0.77 -25.30
N PRO A 26 -13.89 -0.46 -26.53
CA PRO A 26 -13.22 0.50 -27.42
C PRO A 26 -12.96 1.90 -26.83
N VAL A 27 -13.64 2.25 -25.73
CA VAL A 27 -13.30 3.45 -24.95
C VAL A 27 -11.86 3.42 -24.43
N ALA A 28 -11.30 2.26 -24.07
CA ALA A 28 -9.92 2.12 -23.63
C ALA A 28 -8.94 2.52 -24.74
N ASP A 29 -9.15 2.01 -25.96
CA ASP A 29 -8.34 2.36 -27.13
C ASP A 29 -8.42 3.86 -27.44
N THR A 30 -9.61 4.45 -27.32
CA THR A 30 -9.81 5.89 -27.49
C THR A 30 -9.02 6.71 -26.47
N MET A 31 -9.01 6.28 -25.20
CA MET A 31 -8.24 6.95 -24.14
C MET A 31 -6.72 6.80 -24.35
N LEU A 32 -6.28 5.60 -24.76
CA LEU A 32 -4.87 5.28 -25.05
C LEU A 32 -4.33 6.00 -26.29
N ALA A 33 -5.15 6.19 -27.33
CA ALA A 33 -4.75 6.95 -28.52
C ALA A 33 -4.39 8.42 -28.21
N GLY A 34 -4.95 8.98 -27.13
CA GLY A 34 -4.60 10.32 -26.67
C GLY A 34 -3.15 10.46 -26.16
N LEU A 35 -2.48 9.33 -25.87
CA LEU A 35 -1.09 9.30 -25.40
C LEU A 35 -0.08 9.65 -26.50
N ASN A 36 -0.44 9.49 -27.78
CA ASN A 36 0.44 9.83 -28.90
C ASN A 36 0.88 11.30 -28.85
N ARG A 37 0.05 12.19 -28.26
CA ARG A 37 0.36 13.62 -28.08
C ARG A 37 1.55 13.88 -27.15
N VAL A 38 1.99 12.87 -26.38
CA VAL A 38 3.16 12.96 -25.50
C VAL A 38 4.27 11.99 -25.92
N GLY A 39 4.26 11.53 -27.17
CA GLY A 39 5.35 10.73 -27.76
C GLY A 39 5.36 9.25 -27.33
N VAL A 40 4.21 8.72 -26.89
CA VAL A 40 4.07 7.30 -26.54
C VAL A 40 2.82 6.69 -27.17
N VAL A 41 2.96 5.48 -27.67
CA VAL A 41 1.87 4.66 -28.22
C VAL A 41 1.27 3.84 -27.10
N GLY A 42 -0.01 4.03 -26.82
CA GLY A 42 -0.75 3.17 -25.88
C GLY A 42 -1.04 1.80 -26.49
N LEU A 43 -0.63 0.73 -25.80
CA LEU A 43 -0.81 -0.65 -26.27
C LEU A 43 -2.03 -1.32 -25.62
N VAL A 44 -2.18 -1.18 -24.30
CA VAL A 44 -3.31 -1.75 -23.56
C VAL A 44 -3.48 -1.08 -22.19
N LEU A 45 -4.71 -1.08 -21.68
CA LEU A 45 -5.06 -0.63 -20.35
C LEU A 45 -5.28 -1.84 -19.44
N LEU A 46 -4.46 -1.97 -18.39
CA LEU A 46 -4.47 -3.11 -17.47
C LEU A 46 -5.17 -2.71 -16.16
N PRO A 47 -6.27 -3.38 -15.77
CA PRO A 47 -6.95 -3.11 -14.50
C PRO A 47 -6.11 -3.56 -13.31
N GLU A 48 -6.11 -2.79 -12.20
CA GLU A 48 -5.31 -3.13 -11.00
C GLU A 48 -6.17 -3.24 -9.74
N ALA A 49 -6.66 -2.11 -9.23
CA ALA A 49 -7.32 -2.08 -7.92
C ALA A 49 -8.30 -0.92 -7.81
N LEU A 50 -9.19 -0.98 -6.83
CA LEU A 50 -10.09 0.11 -6.46
C LEU A 50 -9.51 0.89 -5.28
N ARG A 51 -9.67 2.21 -5.34
CA ARG A 51 -9.00 3.16 -4.46
C ARG A 51 -10.00 3.72 -3.43
N HIS A 52 -9.64 3.63 -2.16
CA HIS A 52 -10.48 3.91 -1.00
C HIS A 52 -9.83 4.93 -0.07
N PRO A 53 -10.64 5.62 0.75
CA PRO A 53 -10.11 6.37 1.87
C PRO A 53 -9.72 5.45 3.04
N PHE A 54 -8.51 5.66 3.53
CA PHE A 54 -7.96 5.10 4.74
C PHE A 54 -7.83 6.22 5.76
N GLY A 55 -8.44 6.08 6.93
CA GLY A 55 -8.20 6.98 8.06
C GLY A 55 -7.21 6.37 9.06
N PHE A 56 -6.44 7.19 9.77
CA PHE A 56 -5.49 6.69 10.77
C PHE A 56 -6.04 6.72 12.20
N ALA A 57 -6.63 7.84 12.61
CA ALA A 57 -7.27 7.96 13.93
C ALA A 57 -8.77 7.63 13.88
N HIS A 58 -9.46 8.14 12.85
CA HIS A 58 -10.89 7.98 12.64
C HIS A 58 -11.16 7.58 11.19
N PRO A 59 -12.25 6.84 10.91
CA PRO A 59 -12.64 6.52 9.55
C PRO A 59 -13.07 7.78 8.78
N LEU A 60 -12.74 7.83 7.49
CA LEU A 60 -13.22 8.85 6.57
C LEU A 60 -14.48 8.32 5.85
N ARG A 61 -15.68 8.62 6.35
CA ARG A 61 -16.96 8.09 5.83
C ARG A 61 -17.85 9.14 5.21
N SER A 62 -17.80 10.36 5.74
CA SER A 62 -18.73 11.46 5.48
C SER A 62 -17.97 12.75 5.18
N LEU A 63 -18.66 13.77 4.63
CA LEU A 63 -18.03 15.07 4.37
C LEU A 63 -17.43 15.72 5.62
N SER A 64 -18.06 15.54 6.79
CA SER A 64 -17.51 16.05 8.05
C SER A 64 -16.19 15.38 8.43
N ASP A 65 -15.97 14.12 8.06
CA ASP A 65 -14.69 13.44 8.32
C ASP A 65 -13.56 13.97 7.40
N PHE A 66 -13.90 14.46 6.20
CA PHE A 66 -12.93 15.05 5.27
C PHE A 66 -12.64 16.53 5.52
N ALA A 67 -13.52 17.25 6.22
CA ALA A 67 -13.39 18.69 6.44
C ALA A 67 -12.09 19.04 7.20
N GLY A 68 -11.16 19.71 6.52
CA GLY A 68 -9.86 20.10 7.06
C GLY A 68 -8.87 18.93 7.22
N ALA A 69 -9.25 17.71 6.84
CA ALA A 69 -8.43 16.52 7.01
C ALA A 69 -7.22 16.55 6.06
N GLY A 70 -6.02 16.26 6.58
CA GLY A 70 -4.84 16.02 5.76
C GLY A 70 -4.90 14.63 5.13
N VAL A 71 -5.07 14.53 3.82
CA VAL A 71 -5.19 13.23 3.12
C VAL A 71 -4.06 13.06 2.13
N ARG A 72 -3.19 12.07 2.38
CA ARG A 72 -2.13 11.72 1.44
C ARG A 72 -2.70 11.03 0.21
N ALA A 73 -2.28 11.46 -0.97
CA ALA A 73 -2.53 10.75 -2.22
C ALA A 73 -1.32 10.90 -3.14
N PRO A 74 -1.00 9.90 -4.00
CA PRO A 74 -0.03 10.09 -5.06
C PRO A 74 -0.33 11.36 -5.87
N ARG A 75 0.71 12.08 -6.29
CA ARG A 75 0.55 13.35 -7.00
C ARG A 75 -0.28 13.17 -8.27
N SER A 76 -1.49 13.73 -8.23
CA SER A 76 -2.45 13.75 -9.32
C SER A 76 -3.37 14.94 -9.11
N GLU A 77 -3.32 15.92 -10.02
CA GLU A 77 -4.14 17.13 -9.92
C GLU A 77 -5.63 16.80 -9.77
N LEU A 78 -6.11 15.79 -10.52
CA LEU A 78 -7.51 15.37 -10.46
C LEU A 78 -7.87 14.71 -9.12
N THR A 79 -7.00 13.86 -8.59
CA THR A 79 -7.20 13.26 -7.25
C THR A 79 -7.19 14.34 -6.17
N TRP A 80 -6.33 15.35 -6.30
CA TRP A 80 -6.23 16.45 -5.36
C TRP A 80 -7.42 17.39 -5.42
N GLU A 81 -7.94 17.69 -6.62
CA GLU A 81 -9.19 18.42 -6.79
C GLU A 81 -10.37 17.68 -6.17
N MET A 82 -10.45 16.36 -6.34
CA MET A 82 -11.46 15.54 -5.68
C MET A 82 -11.35 15.65 -4.15
N LEU A 83 -10.15 15.50 -3.58
CA LEU A 83 -9.95 15.63 -2.13
C LEU A 83 -10.33 17.04 -1.61
N ARG A 84 -9.94 18.10 -2.33
CA ARG A 84 -10.34 19.48 -1.99
C ARG A 84 -11.85 19.67 -2.07
N ALA A 85 -12.51 19.10 -3.06
CA ALA A 85 -13.97 19.15 -3.19
C ALA A 85 -14.68 18.42 -2.04
N LEU A 86 -14.05 17.41 -1.45
CA LEU A 86 -14.52 16.75 -0.23
C LEU A 86 -14.23 17.55 1.06
N GLY A 87 -13.48 18.66 0.97
CA GLY A 87 -13.09 19.49 2.10
C GLY A 87 -11.72 19.16 2.71
N ALA A 88 -10.98 18.22 2.13
CA ALA A 88 -9.67 17.78 2.62
C ALA A 88 -8.50 18.57 2.00
N HIS A 89 -7.35 18.51 2.65
CA HIS A 89 -6.08 19.03 2.16
C HIS A 89 -5.20 17.89 1.63
N PRO A 90 -4.93 17.82 0.31
CA PRO A 90 -4.11 16.76 -0.26
C PRO A 90 -2.63 16.94 0.14
N LEU A 91 -1.95 15.82 0.44
CA LEU A 91 -0.53 15.79 0.78
C LEU A 91 0.25 14.90 -0.21
N ASP A 92 1.34 15.41 -0.78
CA ASP A 92 2.31 14.63 -1.58
C ASP A 92 3.42 14.09 -0.67
N LEU A 93 3.17 12.94 -0.06
CA LEU A 93 4.12 12.35 0.88
C LEU A 93 4.41 10.90 0.50
N VAL A 94 5.68 10.53 0.66
CA VAL A 94 6.18 9.17 0.44
C VAL A 94 7.09 8.75 1.59
N GLY A 95 7.07 7.45 1.89
CA GLY A 95 7.93 6.85 2.91
C GLY A 95 7.83 7.49 4.29
N ASP A 96 8.99 7.72 4.89
CA ASP A 96 9.15 8.03 6.31
C ASP A 96 8.55 9.37 6.78
N GLU A 97 8.21 10.28 5.87
CA GLU A 97 7.68 11.62 6.22
C GLU A 97 6.24 11.56 6.73
N MET A 98 5.50 10.50 6.40
CA MET A 98 4.10 10.36 6.77
C MET A 98 3.90 10.14 8.28
N GLY A 99 4.78 9.38 8.94
CA GLY A 99 4.64 9.00 10.35
C GLY A 99 4.46 10.20 11.30
N PRO A 100 5.40 11.16 11.33
CA PRO A 100 5.29 12.36 12.17
C PRO A 100 4.05 13.22 11.89
N LEU A 101 3.59 13.27 10.64
CA LEU A 101 2.39 14.03 10.28
C LEU A 101 1.12 13.34 10.76
N ILE A 102 1.09 12.01 10.76
CA ILE A 102 0.00 11.26 11.37
C ILE A 102 0.00 11.45 12.89
N ASP A 103 1.16 11.41 13.54
CA ASP A 103 1.27 11.59 15.00
C ASP A 103 0.86 13.00 15.46
N SER A 104 1.16 14.01 14.65
CA SER A 104 0.79 15.39 14.93
C SER A 104 -0.65 15.75 14.51
N GLY A 105 -1.40 14.80 13.92
CA GLY A 105 -2.76 15.04 13.43
C GLY A 105 -2.81 15.95 12.20
N LYS A 106 -1.70 16.09 11.47
CA LYS A 106 -1.61 16.84 10.20
C LYS A 106 -1.89 15.95 8.98
N MET A 107 -1.89 14.64 9.15
CA MET A 107 -2.26 13.64 8.15
C MET A 107 -3.25 12.65 8.78
N ASP A 108 -4.53 12.88 8.51
CA ASP A 108 -5.65 12.11 9.06
C ASP A 108 -5.95 10.85 8.26
N GLY A 109 -5.56 10.84 6.99
CA GLY A 109 -5.79 9.69 6.13
C GLY A 109 -4.91 9.62 4.89
N ALA A 110 -5.19 8.59 4.10
CA ALA A 110 -4.56 8.33 2.82
C ALA A 110 -5.58 7.77 1.83
N GLU A 111 -5.31 7.99 0.55
CA GLU A 111 -5.92 7.33 -0.57
C GLU A 111 -5.06 6.09 -0.90
N SER A 112 -5.63 4.88 -0.77
CA SER A 112 -4.93 3.62 -1.10
C SER A 112 -5.89 2.52 -1.54
N ASP A 113 -5.39 1.30 -1.76
CA ASP A 113 -6.18 0.09 -1.96
C ASP A 113 -5.82 -0.98 -0.92
N PHE A 114 -6.62 -2.04 -0.84
CA PHE A 114 -6.41 -3.12 0.14
C PHE A 114 -5.10 -3.87 -0.03
N GLY A 115 -4.58 -3.98 -1.26
CA GLY A 115 -3.31 -4.65 -1.56
C GLY A 115 -2.11 -3.86 -1.01
N HIS A 116 -2.18 -2.54 -1.09
CA HIS A 116 -1.15 -1.62 -0.58
C HIS A 116 -1.47 -1.08 0.83
N ALA A 117 -2.43 -1.68 1.54
CA ALA A 117 -2.82 -1.25 2.88
C ALA A 117 -1.65 -1.31 3.89
N ARG A 118 -0.70 -2.24 3.68
CA ARG A 118 0.47 -2.44 4.54
C ARG A 118 1.64 -1.50 4.22
N ASP A 119 1.59 -0.81 3.08
CA ASP A 119 2.59 0.19 2.70
C ASP A 119 2.32 1.53 3.39
N LEU A 120 1.14 1.68 3.97
CA LEU A 120 0.84 2.79 4.85
C LEU A 120 1.63 2.67 6.16
N PRO A 121 2.09 3.79 6.73
CA PRO A 121 3.01 3.78 7.87
C PRO A 121 2.43 3.20 9.16
N ARG A 122 1.11 2.98 9.23
CA ARG A 122 0.42 2.26 10.31
C ARG A 122 -0.88 1.65 9.80
N SER A 123 -1.44 0.74 10.59
CA SER A 123 -2.76 0.16 10.35
C SER A 123 -3.81 1.26 10.15
N GLY A 124 -4.49 1.23 9.00
CA GLY A 124 -5.54 2.17 8.65
C GLY A 124 -6.95 1.65 8.96
N ILE A 125 -7.91 2.56 8.91
CA ILE A 125 -9.33 2.31 8.96
C ILE A 125 -9.89 2.59 7.57
N VAL A 126 -10.25 1.55 6.83
CA VAL A 126 -10.70 1.65 5.44
C VAL A 126 -12.22 1.77 5.40
N THR A 127 -12.74 2.77 4.69
CA THR A 127 -14.17 2.83 4.38
C THR A 127 -14.44 2.12 3.05
N ALA A 128 -14.74 0.83 3.11
CA ALA A 128 -14.69 -0.06 1.94
C ALA A 128 -15.74 0.24 0.86
N ASN A 129 -16.94 0.69 1.23
CA ASN A 129 -17.99 1.04 0.27
C ASN A 129 -17.86 2.47 -0.30
N VAL A 130 -16.80 3.21 0.06
CA VAL A 130 -16.41 4.46 -0.59
C VAL A 130 -15.26 4.17 -1.55
N THR A 131 -15.54 4.19 -2.85
CA THR A 131 -14.52 3.99 -3.90
C THR A 131 -14.34 5.28 -4.66
N PHE A 132 -13.17 5.90 -4.55
CA PHE A 132 -12.86 7.16 -5.22
C PHE A 132 -12.75 6.98 -6.73
N PHE A 133 -11.97 6.00 -7.18
CA PHE A 133 -11.71 5.67 -8.58
C PHE A 133 -10.95 4.33 -8.67
N PRO A 134 -10.79 3.74 -9.86
CA PRO A 134 -9.88 2.64 -10.11
C PRO A 134 -8.45 3.12 -10.33
N LYS A 135 -7.49 2.27 -9.98
CA LYS A 135 -6.14 2.30 -10.53
C LYS A 135 -6.09 1.33 -11.72
N ALA A 136 -5.54 1.83 -12.82
CA ALA A 136 -5.27 1.07 -14.02
C ALA A 136 -3.90 1.49 -14.57
N ASN A 137 -3.19 0.56 -15.20
CA ASN A 137 -1.87 0.79 -15.76
C ASN A 137 -1.97 0.84 -17.28
N ALA A 138 -1.42 1.89 -17.90
CA ALA A 138 -1.26 1.94 -19.35
C ALA A 138 0.09 1.29 -19.71
N LEU A 139 0.05 0.19 -20.47
CA LEU A 139 1.24 -0.32 -21.12
C LEU A 139 1.47 0.51 -22.39
N VAL A 140 2.64 1.13 -22.48
CA VAL A 140 2.97 2.06 -23.56
C VAL A 140 4.31 1.72 -24.19
N ALA A 141 4.48 2.10 -25.45
CA ALA A 141 5.76 2.08 -26.15
C ALA A 141 6.19 3.52 -26.49
N ASN A 142 7.49 3.79 -26.51
CA ASN A 142 8.00 5.02 -27.11
C ASN A 142 7.64 5.04 -28.60
N GLU A 143 7.07 6.15 -29.08
CA GLU A 143 6.53 6.25 -30.45
C GLU A 143 7.60 6.00 -31.51
N HIS A 144 8.75 6.68 -31.45
CA HIS A 144 9.84 6.48 -32.40
C HIS A 144 10.39 5.05 -32.41
N ALA A 145 10.48 4.41 -31.24
CA ALA A 145 10.91 3.02 -31.17
C ALA A 145 9.88 2.07 -31.81
N PHE A 146 8.60 2.35 -31.61
CA PHE A 146 7.49 1.56 -32.16
C PHE A 146 7.35 1.73 -33.68
N ASP A 147 7.58 2.93 -34.21
CA ASP A 147 7.48 3.21 -35.64
C ASP A 147 8.57 2.51 -36.46
N ARG A 148 9.73 2.26 -35.86
CA ARG A 148 10.84 1.49 -36.50
C ARG A 148 10.57 0.00 -36.63
N LEU A 149 9.55 -0.51 -35.95
CA LEU A 149 9.17 -1.92 -36.07
C LEU A 149 8.53 -2.19 -37.44
N THR A 150 8.61 -3.43 -37.91
CA THR A 150 7.81 -3.86 -39.06
C THR A 150 6.33 -3.97 -38.68
N ASP A 151 5.43 -4.05 -39.66
CA ASP A 151 4.01 -4.28 -39.38
C ASP A 151 3.78 -5.57 -38.59
N ASP A 152 4.47 -6.66 -38.93
CA ASP A 152 4.40 -7.94 -38.22
C ASP A 152 4.86 -7.82 -36.75
N GLN A 153 5.90 -7.03 -36.50
CA GLN A 153 6.40 -6.78 -35.13
C GLN A 153 5.42 -5.93 -34.32
N ARG A 154 4.83 -4.89 -34.93
CA ARG A 154 3.79 -4.08 -34.29
C ARG A 154 2.58 -4.93 -33.94
N GLU A 155 2.14 -5.78 -34.86
CA GLU A 155 1.00 -6.67 -34.64
C GLU A 155 1.28 -7.70 -33.55
N THR A 156 2.49 -8.28 -33.54
CA THR A 156 2.92 -9.20 -32.49
C THR A 156 2.88 -8.55 -31.10
N LEU A 157 3.33 -7.30 -30.98
CA LEU A 157 3.26 -6.55 -29.71
C LEU A 157 1.81 -6.26 -29.28
N ARG A 158 0.94 -5.88 -30.22
CA ARG A 158 -0.48 -5.64 -29.92
C ARG A 158 -1.18 -6.90 -29.46
N LYS A 159 -0.91 -8.03 -30.12
CA LYS A 159 -1.42 -9.34 -29.70
C LYS A 159 -0.95 -9.72 -28.29
N ALA A 160 0.34 -9.56 -28.01
CA ALA A 160 0.88 -9.83 -26.68
C ALA A 160 0.25 -8.92 -25.60
N ALA A 161 -0.01 -7.65 -25.92
CA ALA A 161 -0.68 -6.72 -25.03
C ALA A 161 -2.13 -7.16 -24.74
N ALA A 162 -2.88 -7.60 -25.76
CA ALA A 162 -4.23 -8.13 -25.60
C ALA A 162 -4.26 -9.43 -24.77
N GLU A 163 -3.32 -10.35 -25.01
CA GLU A 163 -3.16 -11.57 -24.21
C GLU A 163 -2.80 -11.25 -22.76
N THR A 164 -1.97 -10.22 -22.52
CA THR A 164 -1.64 -9.74 -21.17
C THR A 164 -2.87 -9.21 -20.45
N LEU A 165 -3.73 -8.44 -21.11
CA LEU A 165 -5.00 -7.99 -20.52
C LEU A 165 -5.91 -9.17 -20.15
N ALA A 166 -6.04 -10.15 -21.04
CA ALA A 166 -6.82 -11.36 -20.76
C ALA A 166 -6.26 -12.11 -19.53
N HIS A 167 -4.93 -12.24 -19.44
CA HIS A 167 -4.26 -12.84 -18.28
C HIS A 167 -4.53 -12.05 -16.99
N VAL A 168 -4.29 -10.73 -16.99
CA VAL A 168 -4.51 -9.87 -15.81
C VAL A 168 -5.95 -9.97 -15.32
N ARG A 169 -6.94 -9.90 -16.22
CA ARG A 169 -8.35 -10.05 -15.83
C ARG A 169 -8.68 -11.42 -15.22
N ALA A 170 -7.99 -12.48 -15.67
CA ALA A 170 -8.21 -13.82 -15.16
C ALA A 170 -7.48 -14.11 -13.83
N THR A 171 -6.32 -13.48 -13.58
CA THR A 171 -5.44 -13.83 -12.45
C THR A 171 -5.37 -12.77 -11.36
N ARG A 172 -5.79 -11.53 -11.64
CA ARG A 172 -5.86 -10.44 -10.66
C ARG A 172 -6.75 -10.82 -9.48
N SER A 173 -6.24 -10.58 -8.28
CA SER A 173 -7.03 -10.74 -7.06
C SER A 173 -8.18 -9.73 -7.05
N THR A 174 -9.39 -10.19 -6.74
CA THR A 174 -10.56 -9.32 -6.62
C THR A 174 -10.43 -8.40 -5.41
N GLU A 175 -11.13 -7.27 -5.45
CA GLU A 175 -11.29 -6.34 -4.33
C GLU A 175 -11.76 -7.09 -3.07
N ALA A 176 -12.73 -7.99 -3.19
CA ALA A 176 -13.23 -8.78 -2.07
C ALA A 176 -12.17 -9.75 -1.52
N ALA A 177 -11.31 -10.32 -2.36
CA ALA A 177 -10.22 -11.18 -1.90
C ALA A 177 -9.12 -10.39 -1.18
N THR A 178 -8.72 -9.25 -1.75
CA THR A 178 -7.71 -8.36 -1.15
C THR A 178 -8.21 -7.74 0.16
N ALA A 179 -9.48 -7.32 0.23
CA ALA A 179 -10.10 -6.83 1.46
C ALA A 179 -10.10 -7.88 2.58
N ARG A 180 -10.48 -9.14 2.26
CA ARG A 180 -10.41 -10.25 3.23
C ARG A 180 -8.99 -10.48 3.75
N ALA A 181 -7.99 -10.45 2.87
CA ALA A 181 -6.59 -10.58 3.27
C ALA A 181 -6.10 -9.39 4.12
N ALA A 182 -6.66 -8.20 3.91
CA ALA A 182 -6.33 -7.01 4.65
C ALA A 182 -6.94 -6.96 6.06
N CYS A 183 -7.99 -7.73 6.37
CA CYS A 183 -8.68 -7.71 7.67
C CYS A 183 -7.80 -7.94 8.92
N GLY A 184 -6.65 -8.59 8.77
CA GLY A 184 -5.67 -8.75 9.87
C GLY A 184 -4.72 -7.55 10.03
N ALA A 185 -4.67 -6.65 9.07
CA ALA A 185 -3.76 -5.50 9.00
C ALA A 185 -4.48 -4.14 9.07
N VAL A 186 -5.78 -4.09 8.75
CA VAL A 186 -6.61 -2.88 8.79
C VAL A 186 -7.95 -3.16 9.45
N ARG A 187 -8.62 -2.08 9.87
CA ARG A 187 -10.04 -2.12 10.23
C ARG A 187 -10.89 -1.72 9.04
N ILE A 188 -11.86 -2.53 8.66
CA ILE A 188 -12.80 -2.21 7.57
C ILE A 188 -14.12 -1.73 8.17
N VAL A 189 -14.58 -0.58 7.69
CA VAL A 189 -15.88 0.01 8.02
C VAL A 189 -16.65 0.36 6.76
N LEU A 190 -17.93 0.71 6.94
CA LEU A 190 -18.80 1.17 5.87
C LEU A 190 -19.34 2.57 6.19
N ALA A 191 -19.50 3.39 5.16
CA ALA A 191 -20.27 4.62 5.19
C ALA A 191 -21.76 4.32 4.97
N SER A 192 -22.64 5.22 5.42
CA SER A 192 -24.06 5.12 5.08
C SER A 192 -24.31 5.54 3.63
N ASP A 193 -25.42 5.13 3.04
CA ASP A 193 -25.80 5.60 1.70
C ASP A 193 -25.99 7.13 1.65
N ALA A 194 -26.44 7.72 2.76
CA ALA A 194 -26.58 9.18 2.87
C ALA A 194 -25.22 9.88 2.79
N ASP A 195 -24.21 9.34 3.46
CA ASP A 195 -22.84 9.84 3.42
C ASP A 195 -22.24 9.71 2.02
N ILE A 196 -22.36 8.52 1.40
CA ILE A 196 -21.88 8.29 0.03
C ILE A 196 -22.52 9.29 -0.94
N ARG A 197 -23.85 9.47 -0.87
CA ARG A 197 -24.54 10.48 -1.69
C ARG A 197 -24.03 11.90 -1.41
N GLY A 198 -23.65 12.20 -0.17
CA GLY A 198 -23.01 13.45 0.21
C GLY A 198 -21.66 13.65 -0.48
N LEU A 199 -20.77 12.66 -0.39
CA LEU A 199 -19.45 12.67 -1.04
C LEU A 199 -19.57 12.83 -2.57
N VAL A 200 -20.46 12.05 -3.20
CA VAL A 200 -20.74 12.12 -4.64
C VAL A 200 -21.25 13.51 -5.04
N ARG A 201 -22.15 14.12 -4.26
CA ARG A 201 -22.64 15.48 -4.55
C ARG A 201 -21.52 16.51 -4.47
N ALA A 202 -20.65 16.42 -3.47
CA ALA A 202 -19.57 17.38 -3.27
C ALA A 202 -18.54 17.37 -4.41
N THR A 203 -18.30 16.22 -5.04
CA THR A 203 -17.34 16.09 -6.14
C THR A 203 -17.93 16.36 -7.53
N ARG A 204 -19.24 16.63 -7.65
CA ARG A 204 -19.89 16.99 -8.94
C ARG A 204 -19.16 18.09 -9.72
N PRO A 205 -18.68 19.19 -9.11
CA PRO A 205 -17.95 20.22 -9.85
C PRO A 205 -16.68 19.70 -10.54
N VAL A 206 -16.03 18.69 -9.97
CA VAL A 206 -14.85 18.04 -10.58
C VAL A 206 -15.27 17.27 -11.83
N VAL A 207 -16.36 16.49 -11.77
CA VAL A 207 -16.92 15.80 -12.94
C VAL A 207 -17.34 16.80 -14.02
N SER A 208 -18.05 17.86 -13.66
CA SER A 208 -18.46 18.91 -14.60
C SER A 208 -17.27 19.62 -15.26
N ARG A 209 -16.12 19.75 -14.56
CA ARG A 209 -14.88 20.26 -15.17
C ARG A 209 -14.35 19.28 -16.21
N LEU A 210 -14.32 17.99 -15.90
CA LEU A 210 -13.87 16.95 -16.83
C LEU A 210 -14.72 16.90 -18.10
N GLU A 211 -16.04 17.07 -17.97
CA GLU A 211 -16.98 17.06 -19.09
C GLU A 211 -16.87 18.27 -20.03
N ARG A 212 -16.05 19.27 -19.71
CA ARG A 212 -15.73 20.38 -20.64
C ARG A 212 -14.83 19.93 -21.79
N ASP A 213 -14.06 18.86 -21.60
CA ASP A 213 -13.34 18.20 -22.69
C ASP A 213 -14.26 17.17 -23.36
N ASP A 214 -14.48 17.33 -24.66
CA ASP A 214 -15.41 16.49 -25.42
C ASP A 214 -15.03 15.02 -25.46
N ALA A 215 -13.73 14.71 -25.52
CA ALA A 215 -13.27 13.32 -25.53
C ALA A 215 -13.46 12.69 -24.14
N THR A 216 -13.09 13.40 -23.08
CA THR A 216 -13.32 12.97 -21.70
C THR A 216 -14.81 12.80 -21.39
N ARG A 217 -15.67 13.73 -21.82
CA ARG A 217 -17.13 13.64 -21.68
C ARG A 217 -17.69 12.39 -22.34
N ARG A 218 -17.32 12.11 -23.59
CA ARG A 218 -17.75 10.90 -24.31
C ARG A 218 -17.28 9.63 -23.61
N ALA A 219 -16.04 9.60 -23.11
CA ALA A 219 -15.53 8.47 -22.35
C ALA A 219 -16.31 8.27 -21.04
N ILE A 220 -16.61 9.32 -20.28
CA ILE A 220 -17.45 9.26 -19.07
C ILE A 220 -18.84 8.70 -19.41
N GLN A 221 -19.49 9.20 -20.46
CA GLN A 221 -20.81 8.72 -20.90
C GLN A 221 -20.77 7.23 -21.29
N ARG A 222 -19.70 6.79 -21.98
CA ARG A 222 -19.54 5.39 -22.33
C ARG A 222 -19.36 4.52 -21.08
N ILE A 223 -18.56 4.95 -20.10
CA ILE A 223 -18.38 4.23 -18.83
C ILE A 223 -19.71 4.14 -18.06
N VAL A 224 -20.51 5.22 -18.04
CA VAL A 224 -21.86 5.19 -17.45
C VAL A 224 -22.73 4.15 -18.14
N ALA A 225 -22.75 4.12 -19.47
CA ALA A 225 -23.51 3.12 -20.22
C ALA A 225 -23.03 1.68 -19.95
N LEU A 226 -21.71 1.47 -19.83
CA LEU A 226 -21.14 0.16 -19.50
C LEU A 226 -21.55 -0.32 -18.11
N ARG A 227 -21.67 0.58 -17.14
CA ARG A 227 -22.12 0.24 -15.79
C ARG A 227 -23.49 -0.42 -15.78
N GLU A 228 -24.41 0.05 -16.62
CA GLU A 228 -25.75 -0.54 -16.75
C GLU A 228 -25.73 -1.98 -17.33
N THR A 229 -24.64 -2.36 -18.00
CA THR A 229 -24.44 -3.73 -18.54
C THR A 229 -23.79 -4.68 -17.55
N VAL A 230 -23.23 -4.17 -16.46
CA VAL A 230 -22.60 -4.98 -15.42
C VAL A 230 -23.70 -5.44 -14.46
N SER A 231 -24.22 -6.65 -14.72
CA SER A 231 -25.25 -7.27 -13.90
C SER A 231 -24.68 -7.74 -12.55
N GLY A 232 -25.27 -7.29 -11.44
CA GLY A 232 -24.97 -7.80 -10.09
C GLY A 232 -24.59 -6.72 -9.10
N ALA A 233 -25.02 -6.89 -7.85
CA ALA A 233 -24.57 -6.04 -6.75
C ALA A 233 -23.04 -6.15 -6.61
N ARG A 234 -22.37 -5.03 -6.37
CA ARG A 234 -20.94 -5.02 -5.99
C ARG A 234 -20.75 -6.05 -4.87
N PRO A 235 -19.78 -6.97 -4.97
CA PRO A 235 -19.51 -7.93 -3.90
C PRO A 235 -19.36 -7.21 -2.57
N ALA A 236 -20.24 -7.51 -1.62
CA ALA A 236 -20.26 -6.82 -0.35
C ALA A 236 -18.99 -7.13 0.44
N ILE A 237 -18.24 -6.08 0.79
CA ILE A 237 -17.08 -6.20 1.70
C ILE A 237 -17.61 -6.10 3.12
N ALA A 238 -17.45 -7.16 3.90
CA ALA A 238 -17.87 -7.18 5.29
C ALA A 238 -16.93 -6.32 6.16
N PRO A 239 -17.46 -5.57 7.14
CA PRO A 239 -16.65 -4.96 8.19
C PRO A 239 -15.80 -6.01 8.91
N CYS A 240 -14.57 -5.65 9.27
CA CYS A 240 -13.64 -6.55 9.95
C CYS A 240 -12.52 -5.79 10.66
N GLY A 241 -11.63 -6.53 11.32
CA GLY A 241 -10.49 -6.01 12.05
C GLY A 241 -10.78 -5.82 13.55
N PRO A 242 -9.74 -5.67 14.38
CA PRO A 242 -9.92 -5.52 15.82
C PRO A 242 -10.76 -4.27 16.11
N PRO A 243 -11.63 -4.30 17.15
CA PRO A 243 -12.32 -3.09 17.58
C PRO A 243 -11.27 -2.02 17.84
N SER A 244 -11.52 -0.81 17.36
CA SER A 244 -10.69 0.34 17.72
C SER A 244 -10.66 0.40 19.24
N ALA A 245 -9.50 0.09 19.85
CA ALA A 245 -9.21 0.69 21.14
C ALA A 245 -9.39 2.19 20.90
N PRO A 246 -10.20 2.90 21.71
CA PRO A 246 -10.19 4.33 21.62
C PRO A 246 -8.72 4.72 21.78
N THR A 247 -8.14 5.30 20.75
CA THR A 247 -7.03 6.20 20.95
C THR A 247 -7.62 7.34 21.78
N GLN A 248 -7.69 7.10 23.10
CA GLN A 248 -7.28 8.14 24.02
C GLN A 248 -6.05 8.75 23.37
N LYS A 249 -6.06 10.08 23.21
CA LYS A 249 -4.83 10.81 23.02
C LYS A 249 -3.86 10.18 24.01
N ALA A 250 -2.92 9.37 23.53
CA ALA A 250 -1.71 9.18 24.26
C ALA A 250 -1.19 10.60 24.31
N LYS A 251 -1.43 11.26 25.44
CA LYS A 251 -0.57 12.35 25.88
C LYS A 251 0.81 11.85 25.51
N PRO A 252 1.59 12.56 24.68
CA PRO A 252 2.93 12.10 24.39
C PRO A 252 3.53 11.83 25.76
N ASP A 253 3.83 10.57 26.06
CA ASP A 253 4.71 10.29 27.17
C ASP A 253 5.92 11.13 26.79
N GLY A 254 6.20 12.15 27.60
CA GLY A 254 7.38 12.99 27.44
C GLY A 254 8.69 12.20 27.55
N GLY A 255 8.63 10.86 27.51
CA GLY A 255 9.74 9.97 27.28
C GLY A 255 10.20 10.02 25.84
N ARG A 256 11.31 10.73 25.64
CA ARG A 256 12.15 10.66 24.44
C ARG A 256 12.35 9.19 24.04
N ALA A 257 12.06 8.82 22.79
CA ALA A 257 12.32 7.47 22.29
C ALA A 257 13.79 7.10 22.54
N THR A 258 14.03 5.91 23.08
CA THR A 258 15.37 5.47 23.48
C THR A 258 15.82 4.25 22.69
N LEU A 259 17.12 3.95 22.75
CA LEU A 259 17.67 2.68 22.27
C LEU A 259 17.35 1.54 23.26
N PRO A 260 17.17 0.30 22.78
CA PRO A 260 17.07 -0.86 23.64
C PRO A 260 18.35 -0.99 24.47
N PRO A 261 18.24 -1.48 25.71
CA PRO A 261 19.39 -1.60 26.58
C PRO A 261 20.43 -2.53 25.99
N ASP A 262 21.68 -2.19 26.25
CA ASP A 262 22.83 -3.03 25.98
C ASP A 262 22.68 -4.40 26.68
N GLY A 263 22.95 -5.48 25.95
CA GLY A 263 22.67 -6.83 26.43
C GLY A 263 22.88 -7.92 25.39
N ILE A 264 23.01 -9.13 25.91
CA ILE A 264 22.96 -10.36 25.12
C ILE A 264 21.57 -10.94 25.30
N TYR A 265 20.86 -11.17 24.21
CA TYR A 265 19.50 -11.65 24.18
C TYR A 265 19.39 -12.93 23.37
N ARG A 266 18.44 -13.79 23.72
CA ARG A 266 18.16 -15.04 22.99
C ARG A 266 16.69 -15.21 22.68
N SER A 267 16.44 -15.82 21.53
CA SER A 267 15.13 -16.33 21.15
C SER A 267 15.30 -17.63 20.37
N LEU A 268 14.46 -18.62 20.69
CA LEU A 268 14.34 -19.84 19.90
C LEU A 268 13.24 -19.63 18.85
N ILE A 269 13.58 -19.96 17.61
CA ILE A 269 12.69 -19.84 16.45
C ILE A 269 12.53 -21.23 15.86
N LYS A 270 11.30 -21.76 15.80
CA LYS A 270 11.04 -23.10 15.27
C LYS A 270 10.73 -23.04 13.77
N PRO A 271 11.16 -24.02 12.95
CA PRO A 271 10.82 -24.08 11.52
C PRO A 271 9.30 -24.00 11.25
N ALA A 272 8.50 -24.64 12.10
CA ALA A 272 7.04 -24.64 11.99
C ALA A 272 6.39 -23.24 12.13
N GLU A 273 7.09 -22.26 12.70
CA GLU A 273 6.61 -20.88 12.76
C GLU A 273 6.67 -20.20 11.40
N PHE A 274 7.75 -20.43 10.63
CA PHE A 274 7.88 -19.92 9.26
C PHE A 274 6.88 -20.58 8.32
N LEU A 275 6.71 -21.90 8.42
CA LEU A 275 5.74 -22.64 7.60
C LEU A 275 4.29 -22.17 7.86
N ARG A 276 3.91 -21.94 9.12
CA ARG A 276 2.58 -21.38 9.46
C ARG A 276 2.38 -19.96 8.94
N ALA A 277 3.46 -19.21 8.77
CA ALA A 277 3.43 -17.87 8.18
C ALA A 277 3.42 -17.89 6.64
N GLY A 278 3.36 -19.08 6.00
CA GLY A 278 3.30 -19.24 4.55
C GLY A 278 4.65 -19.17 3.85
N LEU A 279 5.76 -19.24 4.58
CA LEU A 279 7.12 -19.27 4.01
C LEU A 279 7.52 -20.71 3.64
N ASP A 280 8.36 -20.83 2.63
CA ASP A 280 8.79 -22.13 2.12
C ASP A 280 9.72 -22.89 3.09
N ALA A 281 9.83 -24.21 2.87
CA ALA A 281 10.60 -25.10 3.74
C ALA A 281 12.12 -24.81 3.73
N SER A 282 12.66 -24.21 2.67
CA SER A 282 14.08 -23.80 2.63
C SER A 282 14.29 -22.61 3.56
N THR A 283 13.45 -21.57 3.43
CA THR A 283 13.47 -20.39 4.31
C THR A 283 13.29 -20.79 5.78
N ALA A 284 12.34 -21.67 6.07
CA ALA A 284 12.09 -22.18 7.42
C ALA A 284 13.30 -22.92 8.01
N ARG A 285 13.99 -23.73 7.21
CA ARG A 285 15.17 -24.50 7.63
C ARG A 285 16.37 -23.58 7.89
N ASN A 286 16.64 -22.66 6.97
CA ASN A 286 17.86 -21.84 6.99
C ASN A 286 17.81 -20.72 8.03
N ASN A 287 16.61 -20.34 8.51
CA ASN A 287 16.44 -19.19 9.40
C ASN A 287 15.82 -19.54 10.75
N SER A 288 15.71 -20.84 11.06
CA SER A 288 15.27 -21.33 12.36
C SER A 288 16.46 -21.74 13.23
N GLY A 289 16.24 -21.79 14.54
CA GLY A 289 17.29 -22.14 15.50
C GLY A 289 17.31 -21.23 16.71
N LEU A 290 18.35 -21.37 17.52
CA LEU A 290 18.56 -20.53 18.68
C LEU A 290 19.39 -19.31 18.28
N PHE A 291 18.73 -18.16 18.19
CA PHE A 291 19.39 -16.90 17.88
C PHE A 291 19.96 -16.28 19.16
N THR A 292 21.18 -15.79 19.08
CA THR A 292 21.78 -14.93 20.11
C THR A 292 22.04 -13.55 19.51
N LEU A 293 21.34 -12.54 19.99
CA LEU A 293 21.43 -11.13 19.58
C LEU A 293 22.23 -10.34 20.62
N THR A 294 23.29 -9.66 20.20
CA THR A 294 24.09 -8.79 21.07
C THR A 294 23.90 -7.34 20.66
N LEU A 295 23.53 -6.49 21.61
CA LEU A 295 23.41 -5.04 21.46
C LEU A 295 24.42 -4.37 22.37
N ARG A 296 25.30 -3.54 21.79
CA ARG A 296 26.35 -2.85 22.55
C ARG A 296 26.71 -1.53 21.90
N GLY A 297 26.46 -0.41 22.57
CA GLY A 297 26.92 0.91 22.16
C GLY A 297 26.57 1.27 20.71
N GLY A 298 25.36 0.92 20.25
CA GLY A 298 24.92 1.15 18.87
C GLY A 298 25.42 0.13 17.83
N ARG A 299 26.13 -0.92 18.25
CA ARG A 299 26.46 -2.09 17.41
C ARG A 299 25.53 -3.27 17.69
N VAL A 300 25.10 -3.92 16.62
CA VAL A 300 24.32 -5.15 16.68
C VAL A 300 25.13 -6.30 16.07
N SER A 301 25.05 -7.46 16.68
CA SER A 301 25.43 -8.72 16.03
C SER A 301 24.46 -9.83 16.41
N TRP A 302 24.36 -10.84 15.57
CA TRP A 302 23.69 -12.07 15.95
C TRP A 302 24.33 -13.31 15.34
N THR A 303 24.11 -14.42 16.02
CA THR A 303 24.50 -15.76 15.58
C THR A 303 23.32 -16.72 15.72
N ILE A 304 23.34 -17.78 14.93
CA ILE A 304 22.38 -18.88 15.02
C ILE A 304 23.17 -20.11 15.47
N LYS A 305 22.73 -20.78 16.53
CA LYS A 305 23.43 -21.98 17.03
C LYS A 305 23.54 -23.03 15.92
N GLY A 306 24.76 -23.39 15.55
CA GLY A 306 25.04 -24.37 14.49
C GLY A 306 25.33 -23.77 13.11
N ASP A 307 25.18 -22.45 12.95
CA ASP A 307 25.59 -21.70 11.77
C ASP A 307 26.96 -21.02 12.05
N PRO A 308 28.00 -21.22 11.22
CA PRO A 308 29.27 -20.52 11.38
C PRO A 308 29.20 -19.02 11.08
N ALA A 309 28.13 -18.53 10.44
CA ALA A 309 27.97 -17.13 10.09
C ALA A 309 27.75 -16.23 11.33
N VAL A 310 28.44 -15.09 11.35
CA VAL A 310 28.22 -14.02 12.31
C VAL A 310 27.72 -12.80 11.54
N TYR A 311 26.51 -12.37 11.87
CA TYR A 311 25.90 -11.20 11.27
C TYR A 311 26.23 -9.98 12.12
N THR A 312 26.64 -8.89 11.49
CA THR A 312 27.11 -7.69 12.18
C THR A 312 26.56 -6.42 11.56
N GLY A 313 26.35 -5.40 12.39
CA GLY A 313 25.76 -4.16 11.94
C GLY A 313 25.70 -3.09 13.02
N ARG A 314 24.86 -2.08 12.77
CA ARG A 314 24.59 -0.97 13.66
C ARG A 314 23.10 -0.86 13.95
N TYR A 315 22.78 -0.41 15.16
CA TYR A 315 21.44 0.00 15.53
C TYR A 315 21.46 1.41 16.11
N PHE A 316 20.52 2.24 15.70
CA PHE A 316 20.45 3.63 16.13
C PHE A 316 19.01 4.13 16.11
N LEU A 317 18.74 5.18 16.88
CA LEU A 317 17.43 5.78 16.93
C LEU A 317 17.21 6.60 15.65
N SER A 318 16.12 6.34 14.97
CA SER A 318 15.69 7.11 13.81
C SER A 318 14.18 7.24 13.83
N LYS A 319 13.68 8.48 13.84
CA LYS A 319 12.24 8.77 13.72
C LYS A 319 11.35 7.97 14.68
N GLY A 320 11.78 7.85 15.95
CA GLY A 320 11.01 7.19 17.01
C GLY A 320 11.07 5.65 17.01
N THR A 321 11.84 5.05 16.11
CA THR A 321 12.08 3.59 16.05
C THR A 321 13.57 3.29 16.09
N VAL A 322 13.90 2.04 16.41
CA VAL A 322 15.27 1.54 16.38
C VAL A 322 15.49 0.95 14.99
N ARG A 323 16.44 1.52 14.25
CA ARG A 323 16.79 1.05 12.92
C ARG A 323 18.00 0.14 13.00
N TYR A 324 17.93 -1.04 12.41
CA TYR A 324 18.99 -2.03 12.32
C TYR A 324 19.53 -2.09 10.89
N VAL A 325 20.83 -1.96 10.75
CA VAL A 325 21.54 -1.90 9.46
C VAL A 325 22.73 -2.84 9.51
N LEU A 326 22.83 -3.75 8.54
CA LEU A 326 23.97 -4.65 8.34
C LEU A 326 25.20 -3.90 7.82
N ASP A 327 26.36 -4.32 8.32
CA ASP A 327 27.66 -3.93 7.76
C ASP A 327 27.83 -4.59 6.38
N LYS A 328 28.50 -3.92 5.43
CA LYS A 328 28.72 -4.46 4.08
C LYS A 328 29.46 -5.80 4.06
N SER A 329 30.29 -6.06 5.07
CA SER A 329 31.03 -7.31 5.26
C SER A 329 30.22 -8.41 5.95
N SER A 330 29.00 -8.11 6.43
CA SER A 330 28.13 -9.10 7.04
C SER A 330 27.53 -10.02 5.95
N PRO A 331 27.41 -11.33 6.20
CA PRO A 331 26.66 -12.23 5.32
C PRO A 331 25.26 -11.67 5.03
N GLY A 332 24.83 -11.71 3.75
CA GLY A 332 23.54 -11.17 3.31
C GLY A 332 23.50 -9.65 3.04
N GLY A 333 24.59 -8.91 3.25
CA GLY A 333 24.64 -7.47 2.94
C GLY A 333 24.71 -7.18 1.44
N SER A 334 23.64 -6.65 0.85
CA SER A 334 23.66 -6.14 -0.54
C SER A 334 23.03 -4.74 -0.65
N GLY A 335 23.69 -3.84 -1.41
CA GLY A 335 23.15 -2.51 -1.76
C GLY A 335 23.43 -1.35 -0.78
N PRO A 336 23.21 -0.10 -1.20
CA PRO A 336 23.64 1.08 -0.46
C PRO A 336 22.81 1.25 0.82
N GLY A 337 23.41 0.84 1.95
CA GLY A 337 22.90 1.08 3.30
C GLY A 337 22.44 -0.15 4.07
N GLY A 338 22.53 -1.38 3.52
CA GLY A 338 22.37 -2.66 4.24
C GLY A 338 21.20 -2.71 5.24
N TRP A 339 20.09 -2.02 4.98
CA TRP A 339 19.02 -1.87 5.94
C TRP A 339 18.30 -3.20 6.15
N LEU A 340 18.25 -3.66 7.40
CA LEU A 340 17.65 -4.94 7.76
C LEU A 340 16.18 -4.76 8.11
N PHE A 341 15.91 -4.03 9.21
CA PHE A 341 14.57 -3.59 9.58
C PHE A 341 14.64 -2.39 10.54
N SER A 342 13.51 -1.73 10.73
CA SER A 342 13.22 -0.79 11.81
C SER A 342 12.14 -1.39 12.71
N ALA A 343 12.23 -1.16 14.03
CA ALA A 343 11.27 -1.70 14.99
C ALA A 343 11.00 -0.73 16.14
N HIS A 344 9.80 -0.82 16.71
CA HIS A 344 9.58 -0.36 18.07
C HIS A 344 10.06 -1.43 19.05
N TRP A 345 10.54 -1.00 20.20
CA TRP A 345 10.89 -1.91 21.28
C TRP A 345 10.23 -1.51 22.58
N ARG A 346 10.02 -2.49 23.45
CA ARG A 346 9.66 -2.27 24.86
C ARG A 346 10.39 -3.26 25.74
N LYS A 347 10.65 -2.87 26.99
CA LYS A 347 11.08 -3.81 28.03
C LYS A 347 9.90 -4.73 28.36
N GLU A 348 10.16 -6.02 28.42
CA GLU A 348 9.16 -7.04 28.76
C GLU A 348 9.87 -8.14 29.55
N ASP A 349 9.24 -8.68 30.60
CA ASP A 349 9.88 -9.47 31.67
C ASP A 349 11.05 -10.34 31.23
N GLY A 350 12.24 -9.97 31.71
CA GLY A 350 13.49 -10.65 31.43
C GLY A 350 14.06 -10.41 30.02
N GLY A 351 13.63 -9.38 29.29
CA GLY A 351 14.10 -9.12 27.93
C GLY A 351 13.60 -7.83 27.27
N ILE A 352 13.69 -7.82 25.93
CA ILE A 352 13.14 -6.78 25.06
C ILE A 352 12.18 -7.43 24.07
N ARG A 353 11.06 -6.77 23.77
CA ARG A 353 10.18 -7.18 22.67
C ARG A 353 10.27 -6.19 21.53
N LEU A 354 10.50 -6.70 20.32
CA LEU A 354 10.44 -5.93 19.09
C LEU A 354 9.05 -6.06 18.46
N THR A 355 8.50 -4.95 17.98
CA THR A 355 7.14 -4.87 17.40
C THR A 355 7.12 -3.89 16.23
N ASN A 356 6.08 -3.97 15.39
CA ASN A 356 5.87 -3.07 14.25
C ASN A 356 7.10 -3.01 13.32
N LEU A 357 7.59 -4.17 12.88
CA LEU A 357 8.79 -4.26 12.06
C LEU A 357 8.52 -3.82 10.61
N GLN A 358 9.45 -3.05 10.06
CA GLN A 358 9.48 -2.62 8.65
C GLN A 358 10.88 -2.94 8.10
N GLY A 359 11.02 -3.62 6.98
CA GLY A 359 12.34 -3.97 6.44
C GLY A 359 12.30 -4.45 5.00
N SER A 360 13.45 -4.85 4.47
CA SER A 360 13.63 -5.26 3.07
C SER A 360 13.22 -6.71 2.79
N ASP A 361 13.08 -7.53 3.83
CA ASP A 361 12.62 -8.92 3.71
C ASP A 361 11.09 -9.03 3.61
N PRO A 362 10.55 -10.15 3.07
CA PRO A 362 9.12 -10.41 3.08
C PRO A 362 8.55 -10.23 4.49
N PRO A 363 7.45 -9.48 4.68
CA PRO A 363 6.90 -9.22 6.01
C PRO A 363 6.66 -10.47 6.89
N PRO A 364 6.21 -11.62 6.34
CA PRO A 364 6.09 -12.85 7.14
C PRO A 364 7.41 -13.28 7.79
N PHE A 365 8.55 -13.07 7.11
CA PHE A 365 9.86 -13.41 7.63
C PHE A 365 10.24 -12.54 8.81
N LEU A 366 10.14 -11.21 8.68
CA LEU A 366 10.49 -10.28 9.76
C LEU A 366 9.64 -10.51 11.02
N HIS A 367 8.35 -10.81 10.84
CA HIS A 367 7.47 -11.09 11.96
C HIS A 367 7.81 -12.40 12.67
N VAL A 368 8.19 -13.45 11.94
CA VAL A 368 8.61 -14.70 12.56
C VAL A 368 10.01 -14.57 13.17
N ALA A 369 10.97 -14.00 12.45
CA ALA A 369 12.36 -13.95 12.87
C ALA A 369 12.60 -12.97 14.04
N TRP A 370 11.96 -11.80 14.00
CA TRP A 370 12.37 -10.66 14.81
C TRP A 370 11.28 -10.08 15.72
N ALA A 371 10.00 -10.16 15.35
CA ALA A 371 8.87 -9.59 16.11
C ALA A 371 8.47 -10.42 17.34
N ARG A 372 9.43 -10.67 18.22
CA ARG A 372 9.29 -11.60 19.35
C ARG A 372 9.98 -11.06 20.60
N LEU A 373 9.79 -11.79 21.70
CA LEU A 373 10.51 -11.55 22.94
C LEU A 373 11.94 -12.09 22.81
N TRP A 374 12.90 -11.21 22.99
CA TRP A 374 14.32 -11.49 23.08
C TRP A 374 14.70 -11.49 24.55
N ARG A 375 14.90 -12.66 25.14
CA ARG A 375 15.20 -12.81 26.57
C ARG A 375 16.64 -12.47 26.86
N ARG A 376 16.90 -11.54 27.78
CA ARG A 376 18.24 -11.16 28.22
C ARG A 376 18.88 -12.33 28.96
N ILE A 377 20.08 -12.70 28.56
CA ILE A 377 20.87 -13.79 29.15
C ILE A 377 22.22 -13.32 29.71
N GLY A 378 22.56 -12.05 29.51
CA GLY A 378 23.81 -11.49 30.00
C GLY A 378 23.97 -10.01 29.66
N SER A 379 25.00 -9.40 30.23
CA SER A 379 25.53 -8.11 29.77
C SER A 379 26.49 -8.34 28.59
N PRO A 380 26.65 -7.36 27.69
CA PRO A 380 27.34 -7.55 26.40
C PRO A 380 28.87 -7.42 26.44
#